data_AF-A0A2H3E820-F1
#
_entry.id   AF-A0A2H3E820-F1
#
_cell.length_a   1.000
_cell.length_b   1.000
_cell.length_c   1.000
_cell.angle_alpha   90.00
_cell.angle_beta   90.00
_cell.angle_gamma   90.00
#
_symmetry.space_group_name_H-M   'P 1'
#
loop_
_entity.id
_entity.type
_entity.pdbx_description
1 polymer ?
#
loop_
_entity_poly.entity_id
_entity_poly.type
_entity_poly.pdbx_seq_one_letter_code
_entity_poly.pdbx_strand_id
1 'polypeptide(L)'
;MAKSLRSKTKRDFRSKKREDGIYAATEAARLHRLNAKLMAVISKDKDGDIPLEDAEGEVEDSTGWSPSWLAAFGLLDAMDITADTMHSLQHGPVKPRRRRRARKAVASSF
;
A
#
# COMPACT_ATOMS: atom_id res chain seq x y z
N MET A 1 -37.27 -13.89 -4.20
CA MET A 1 -36.00 -14.38 -3.62
C MET A 1 -34.88 -13.39 -3.93
N ALA A 2 -34.37 -12.67 -2.93
CA ALA A 2 -33.19 -11.84 -3.12
C ALA A 2 -31.95 -12.74 -3.34
N LYS A 3 -31.04 -12.34 -4.23
CA LYS A 3 -29.78 -13.07 -4.42
C LYS A 3 -28.79 -12.70 -3.32
N SER A 4 -28.02 -13.68 -2.84
CA SER A 4 -26.97 -13.45 -1.85
C SER A 4 -25.78 -12.69 -2.43
N LEU A 5 -24.99 -12.03 -1.56
CA LEU A 5 -23.78 -11.30 -1.95
C LEU A 5 -22.74 -12.18 -2.66
N ARG A 6 -22.71 -13.49 -2.36
CA ARG A 6 -21.79 -14.46 -2.97
C ARG A 6 -22.43 -15.27 -4.10
N SER A 7 -23.65 -14.95 -4.52
CA SER A 7 -24.30 -15.60 -5.66
C SER A 7 -23.45 -15.48 -6.93
N LYS A 8 -23.25 -16.60 -7.63
CA LYS A 8 -22.44 -16.66 -8.86
C LYS A 8 -22.91 -15.64 -9.89
N THR A 9 -24.21 -15.62 -10.21
CA THR A 9 -24.77 -14.69 -11.20
C THR A 9 -24.46 -13.22 -10.87
N LYS A 10 -24.52 -12.80 -9.59
CA LYS A 10 -24.23 -11.42 -9.17
C LYS A 10 -22.72 -11.13 -9.07
N ARG A 11 -21.88 -12.15 -8.87
CA ARG A 11 -20.43 -12.02 -8.94
C ARG A 11 -19.99 -11.83 -10.38
N ASP A 12 -20.50 -12.65 -11.30
CA ASP A 12 -20.16 -12.59 -12.73
C ASP A 12 -20.58 -11.26 -13.35
N PHE A 13 -21.79 -10.78 -13.01
CA PHE A 13 -22.25 -9.43 -13.40
C PHE A 13 -21.32 -8.32 -12.91
N ARG A 14 -20.80 -8.44 -11.67
CA ARG A 14 -19.86 -7.47 -11.13
C ARG A 14 -18.46 -7.61 -11.73
N SER A 15 -18.03 -8.80 -12.15
CA SER A 15 -16.77 -8.98 -12.89
C SER A 15 -16.83 -8.23 -14.21
N LYS A 16 -17.86 -8.53 -15.01
CA LYS A 16 -18.12 -7.85 -16.29
C LYS A 16 -18.20 -6.33 -16.16
N LYS A 17 -18.85 -5.83 -15.11
CA LYS A 17 -18.92 -4.37 -14.83
C LYS A 17 -17.55 -3.75 -14.55
N ARG A 18 -16.62 -4.49 -13.93
CA ARG A 18 -15.26 -4.01 -13.62
C ARG A 18 -14.32 -4.08 -14.82
N GLU A 19 -14.53 -5.03 -15.72
CA GLU A 19 -13.67 -5.28 -16.89
C GLU A 19 -14.08 -4.41 -18.09
N ASP A 20 -15.36 -4.46 -18.49
CA ASP A 20 -15.82 -3.85 -19.75
C ASP A 20 -16.62 -2.56 -19.54
N GLY A 21 -16.85 -2.19 -18.28
CA GLY A 21 -17.72 -1.08 -17.92
C GLY A 21 -16.99 0.25 -17.73
N ILE A 22 -17.79 1.28 -17.42
CA ILE A 22 -17.33 2.62 -17.03
C ILE A 22 -16.28 2.57 -15.91
N TYR A 23 -16.37 1.60 -15.00
CA TYR A 23 -15.40 1.40 -13.92
C TYR A 23 -13.96 1.23 -14.43
N ALA A 24 -13.77 0.46 -15.50
CA ALA A 24 -12.44 0.26 -16.09
C ALA A 24 -11.89 1.56 -16.65
N ALA A 25 -12.71 2.30 -17.41
CA ALA A 25 -12.32 3.57 -18.01
C ALA A 25 -11.96 4.64 -16.96
N THR A 26 -12.77 4.75 -15.89
CA THR A 26 -12.50 5.71 -14.81
C THR A 26 -11.23 5.37 -14.03
N GLU A 27 -10.99 4.09 -13.78
CA GLU A 27 -9.80 3.65 -13.05
C GLU A 27 -8.53 3.83 -13.90
N ALA A 28 -8.59 3.49 -15.19
CA ALA A 28 -7.51 3.76 -16.12
C ALA A 28 -7.18 5.25 -16.19
N ALA A 29 -8.19 6.13 -16.28
CA ALA A 29 -7.97 7.58 -16.27
C ALA A 29 -7.31 8.06 -14.96
N ARG A 30 -7.70 7.51 -13.80
CA ARG A 30 -7.07 7.82 -12.52
C ARG A 30 -5.60 7.39 -12.49
N LEU A 31 -5.32 6.18 -12.97
CA LEU A 31 -3.95 5.66 -13.07
C LEU A 31 -3.09 6.48 -14.04
N HIS A 32 -3.63 6.89 -15.19
CA HIS A 32 -2.94 7.78 -16.12
C HIS A 32 -2.58 9.12 -15.49
N ARG A 33 -3.51 9.73 -14.73
CA ARG A 33 -3.24 10.98 -14.02
C ARG A 33 -2.13 10.82 -12.98
N LEU A 34 -2.11 9.71 -12.24
CA LEU A 34 -1.06 9.42 -11.27
C LEU A 34 0.29 9.20 -11.97
N ASN A 35 0.32 8.43 -13.04
CA ASN A 35 1.53 8.20 -13.82
C ASN A 35 2.10 9.51 -14.37
N ALA A 36 1.26 10.37 -14.96
CA ALA A 36 1.68 11.68 -15.45
C ALA A 36 2.31 12.55 -14.35
N LYS A 37 1.75 12.53 -13.13
CA LYS A 37 2.33 13.23 -11.97
C LYS A 37 3.69 12.67 -11.57
N LEU A 38 3.80 11.34 -11.48
CA LEU A 38 5.07 10.68 -11.14
C LEU A 38 6.14 10.94 -12.20
N MET A 39 5.78 10.86 -13.48
CA MET A 39 6.69 11.20 -14.57
C MET A 39 7.14 12.66 -14.51
N ALA A 40 6.25 13.59 -14.15
CA ALA A 40 6.59 14.99 -13.97
C ALA A 40 7.61 15.18 -12.83
N VAL A 41 7.43 14.51 -11.68
CA VAL A 41 8.40 14.52 -10.57
C VAL A 41 9.73 13.94 -11.04
N ILE A 42 9.72 12.72 -11.57
CA ILE A 42 10.94 12.05 -12.08
C ILE A 42 11.66 12.92 -13.12
N SER A 43 10.93 13.62 -13.99
CA SER A 43 11.54 14.49 -15.00
C SER A 43 12.18 15.74 -14.42
N LYS A 44 11.65 16.29 -13.32
CA LYS A 44 12.25 17.42 -12.60
C LYS A 44 13.53 17.01 -11.88
N ASP A 45 13.58 15.77 -11.40
CA ASP A 45 14.75 15.23 -10.69
C ASP A 45 15.91 14.82 -11.63
N LYS A 46 15.75 14.95 -12.96
CA LYS A 46 16.78 14.57 -13.94
C LYS A 46 17.96 15.54 -14.00
N ASP A 47 17.79 16.77 -13.54
CA ASP A 47 18.85 17.80 -13.57
C ASP A 47 19.78 17.75 -12.33
N GLY A 48 19.67 16.70 -11.51
CA GLY A 48 20.51 16.47 -10.34
C GLY A 48 19.96 17.13 -9.08
N ASP A 49 20.32 16.56 -7.92
CA ASP A 49 19.96 17.09 -6.60
C ASP A 49 20.44 18.54 -6.50
N ILE A 50 19.51 19.49 -6.59
CA ILE A 50 19.76 20.87 -6.21
C ILE A 50 19.92 20.84 -4.68
N PRO A 51 21.08 21.23 -4.11
CA PRO A 51 21.18 21.39 -2.69
C PRO A 51 20.19 22.47 -2.28
N LEU A 52 19.15 22.07 -1.55
CA LEU A 52 18.27 22.96 -0.81
C LEU A 52 19.14 23.64 0.25
N GLU A 53 19.71 24.78 -0.10
CA GLU A 53 20.34 25.68 0.86
C GLU A 53 19.23 26.21 1.78
N ASP A 54 19.41 26.05 3.09
CA ASP A 54 18.48 26.44 4.14
C ASP A 54 18.02 27.91 3.98
N ALA A 55 16.90 28.12 3.28
CA ALA A 55 16.21 29.39 3.21
C ALA A 55 14.95 29.30 4.06
N GLU A 56 15.04 29.83 5.28
CA GLU A 56 13.94 29.99 6.21
C GLU A 56 12.68 30.57 5.53
N GLY A 57 11.58 29.82 5.61
CA GLY A 57 10.23 30.35 5.45
C GLY A 57 9.51 29.96 4.17
N GLU A 58 8.80 28.82 4.18
CA GLU A 58 7.37 28.67 3.86
C GLU A 58 7.04 27.20 3.54
N VAL A 59 6.37 26.54 4.50
CA VAL A 59 5.55 25.33 4.40
C VAL A 59 6.10 24.21 3.51
N GLU A 60 7.04 23.45 4.05
CA GLU A 60 7.39 22.12 3.57
C GLU A 60 6.18 21.16 3.69
N ASP A 61 5.51 20.94 2.56
CA ASP A 61 4.73 19.72 2.32
C ASP A 61 5.69 18.51 2.30
N SER A 62 6.07 18.06 3.49
CA SER A 62 6.79 16.81 3.76
C SER A 62 5.95 15.60 3.35
N THR A 63 5.83 15.39 2.04
CA THR A 63 5.09 14.31 1.38
C THR A 63 5.96 13.08 1.14
N GLY A 64 6.81 12.76 2.11
CA GLY A 64 7.68 11.59 2.08
C GLY A 64 7.65 10.86 3.41
N TRP A 65 6.53 10.21 3.72
CA TRP A 65 6.41 9.31 4.88
C TRP A 65 6.41 9.98 6.27
N SER A 66 6.05 11.26 6.38
CA SER A 66 5.76 11.82 7.70
C SER A 66 4.46 11.20 8.24
N PRO A 67 4.35 10.88 9.53
CA PRO A 67 3.11 10.37 10.13
C PRO A 67 1.93 11.34 10.05
N SER A 68 2.17 12.58 9.61
CA SER A 68 1.22 13.68 9.57
C SER A 68 -0.02 13.39 8.72
N TRP A 69 0.09 12.57 7.66
CA TRP A 69 -1.10 12.13 6.91
C TRP A 69 -1.99 11.17 7.71
N LEU A 70 -1.43 10.34 8.61
CA LEU A 70 -2.22 9.48 9.50
C LEU A 70 -2.99 10.33 10.52
N ALA A 71 -2.37 11.41 11.00
CA ALA A 71 -3.02 12.37 11.89
C ALA A 71 -4.15 13.14 11.18
N ALA A 72 -3.98 13.51 9.91
CA ALA A 72 -5.02 14.17 9.12
C ALA A 72 -6.29 13.32 8.93
N PHE A 73 -6.18 11.99 8.99
CA PHE A 73 -7.33 11.07 8.95
C PHE A 73 -7.78 10.60 10.35
N GLY A 74 -7.16 11.10 11.42
CA GLY A 74 -7.45 10.70 12.81
C GLY A 74 -7.07 9.26 13.15
N LEU A 75 -6.15 8.66 12.38
CA LEU A 75 -5.66 7.29 12.62
C LEU A 75 -4.49 7.24 13.62
N LEU A 76 -3.79 8.34 13.84
CA LEU A 76 -2.62 8.39 14.74
C LEU A 76 -2.45 9.81 15.29
N ASP A 77 -2.34 9.97 16.62
CA ASP A 77 -2.06 11.27 17.21
C ASP A 77 -0.57 11.60 17.07
N ALA A 78 -0.26 12.84 16.68
CA ALA A 78 1.11 13.29 16.46
C ALA A 78 1.95 13.23 17.75
N MET A 79 1.30 13.29 18.92
CA MET A 79 1.95 13.22 20.22
C MET A 79 2.38 11.81 20.63
N ASP A 80 1.87 10.75 19.99
CA ASP A 80 2.20 9.36 20.31
C ASP A 80 3.52 8.88 19.65
N ILE A 81 4.11 9.73 18.81
CA ILE A 81 5.29 9.42 18.00
C ILE A 81 6.53 9.95 18.73
N THR A 82 6.91 9.25 19.79
CA THR A 82 8.14 9.53 20.53
C THR A 82 9.21 8.50 20.16
N ALA A 83 10.48 8.87 20.33
CA ALA A 83 11.60 7.96 20.05
C ALA A 83 11.50 6.64 20.85
N ASP A 84 10.93 6.70 22.05
CA ASP A 84 10.70 5.54 22.92
C ASP A 84 9.62 4.59 22.37
N THR A 85 8.53 5.11 21.77
CA THR A 85 7.51 4.26 21.14
C THR A 85 8.06 3.59 19.88
N MET A 86 8.85 4.31 19.07
CA MET A 86 9.53 3.74 17.90
C MET A 86 10.53 2.64 18.26
N HIS A 87 11.26 2.79 19.38
CA HIS A 87 12.20 1.78 19.86
C HIS A 87 11.50 0.51 20.36
N SER A 88 10.27 0.64 20.90
CA SER A 88 9.47 -0.51 21.35
C SER A 88 8.90 -1.36 20.20
N LEU A 89 8.78 -0.78 19.00
CA LEU A 89 8.24 -1.42 17.79
C LEU A 89 9.30 -2.19 16.99
N GLN A 90 10.57 -2.16 17.42
CA GLN A 90 11.64 -2.91 16.77
C GLN A 90 11.38 -4.41 16.93
N HIS A 91 10.82 -5.01 15.86
CA HIS A 91 10.46 -6.41 15.79
C HIS A 91 11.62 -7.32 16.24
N GLY A 92 11.37 -8.13 17.27
CA GLY A 92 12.29 -9.19 17.70
C GLY A 92 12.58 -10.18 16.56
N PRO A 93 13.72 -10.90 16.63
CA PRO A 93 14.20 -11.72 15.52
C PRO A 93 13.14 -12.74 15.09
N VAL A 94 12.70 -12.62 13.83
CA VAL A 94 11.74 -13.54 13.22
C VAL A 94 12.40 -14.91 13.11
N LYS A 95 11.98 -15.86 13.97
CA LYS A 95 12.45 -17.25 13.87
C LYS A 95 11.95 -17.85 12.55
N PRO A 96 12.81 -18.47 11.73
CA PRO A 96 12.37 -19.14 10.51
C PRO A 96 11.45 -20.31 10.86
N ARG A 97 10.21 -20.28 10.36
CA ARG A 97 9.26 -21.40 10.47
C ARG A 97 9.81 -22.58 9.66
N ARG A 98 10.59 -23.45 10.30
CA ARG A 98 10.97 -24.76 9.75
C ARG A 98 9.68 -25.54 9.43
N ARG A 99 9.31 -25.57 8.16
CA ARG A 99 8.24 -26.44 7.65
C ARG A 99 8.58 -27.88 7.99
N ARG A 100 7.86 -28.47 8.95
CA ARG A 100 7.89 -29.91 9.22
C ARG A 100 7.36 -30.60 7.96
N ARG A 101 8.25 -31.11 7.11
CA ARG A 101 7.88 -32.07 6.06
C ARG A 101 7.35 -33.31 6.75
N ALA A 102 6.03 -33.51 6.72
CA ALA A 102 5.43 -34.78 7.07
C ALA A 102 5.88 -35.80 6.02
N ARG A 103 6.87 -36.63 6.37
CA ARG A 103 7.16 -37.85 5.62
C ARG A 103 6.03 -38.83 5.96
N LYS A 104 5.02 -38.91 5.09
CA LYS A 104 4.06 -40.01 5.10
C LYS A 104 4.81 -41.24 4.59
N ALA A 105 5.33 -42.05 5.51
CA ALA A 105 5.82 -43.39 5.19
C ALA A 105 4.61 -44.22 4.74
N VAL A 106 4.60 -44.63 3.46
CA VAL A 106 3.70 -45.67 2.98
C VAL A 106 4.35 -46.98 3.41
N ALA A 107 3.80 -47.61 4.44
CA ALA A 107 4.10 -48.99 4.77
C ALA A 107 3.44 -49.87 3.71
N SER A 108 4.25 -50.42 2.80
CA SER A 108 3.85 -51.56 1.97
C SER A 108 4.13 -52.83 2.77
N SER A 109 3.07 -53.45 3.27
CA SER A 109 3.03 -54.80 3.81
C SER A 109 3.41 -55.82 2.73
N PHE A 110 4.35 -56.70 3.07
CA PHE A 110 4.36 -58.09 2.60
C PHE A 110 3.57 -58.94 3.60
#